data_AF-A0A914RIS0-F1
#
_entry.id   AF-A0A914RIS0-F1
#
_cell.length_a   1.000
_cell.length_b   1.000
_cell.length_c   1.000
_cell.angle_alpha   90.00
_cell.angle_beta   90.00
_cell.angle_gamma   90.00
#
_symmetry.space_group_name_H-M   'P 1'
#
loop_
_entity.id
_entity.type
_entity.pdbx_description
1 polymer ?
#
loop_
_entity_poly.entity_id
_entity_poly.type
_entity_poly.pdbx_seq_one_letter_code
_entity_poly.pdbx_strand_id
1 'polypeptide(L)'
;MTISYKEKGRVPMVAHVPAHPITFKEFRKYLGISSRCNLQFFFKTTCEDASAPYQLLLVNDDSALLPIYEGRVTAECKSLSDSD
;
A
#
# COMPACT_ATOMS: atom_id res chain seq x y z
N MET A 1 -4.94 0.63 13.63
CA MET A 1 -3.87 0.20 12.71
C MET A 1 -3.28 1.41 12.01
N THR A 2 -1.98 1.43 11.76
CA THR A 2 -1.35 2.50 10.96
C THR A 2 -1.31 2.07 9.50
N ILE A 3 -1.73 2.98 8.61
CA ILE A 3 -1.61 2.81 7.17
C ILE A 3 -0.76 3.93 6.59
N SER A 4 0.03 3.63 5.56
CA SER A 4 0.84 4.64 4.90
C SER A 4 1.15 4.30 3.45
N TYR A 5 1.46 5.33 2.67
CA TYR A 5 2.13 5.16 1.39
C TYR A 5 3.25 6.17 1.19
N LYS A 6 4.21 5.83 0.34
CA LYS A 6 5.29 6.73 -0.07
C LYS A 6 5.56 6.63 -1.56
N GLU A 7 5.54 7.77 -2.23
CA GLU A 7 6.06 7.94 -3.59
C GLU A 7 7.57 8.25 -3.53
N LYS A 8 8.33 7.77 -4.51
CA LYS A 8 9.78 8.05 -4.59
C LYS A 8 10.03 9.56 -4.59
N GLY A 9 10.93 10.01 -3.71
CA GLY A 9 11.27 11.43 -3.59
C GLY A 9 10.25 12.30 -2.86
N ARG A 10 9.13 11.73 -2.36
CA ARG A 10 8.12 12.47 -1.58
C ARG A 10 8.10 12.09 -0.10
N VAL A 11 7.49 12.97 0.70
CA VAL A 11 7.17 12.73 2.10
C VAL A 11 6.07 11.65 2.19
N PRO A 12 6.18 10.67 3.10
CA PRO A 12 5.15 9.65 3.25
C PRO A 12 3.83 10.24 3.79
N MET A 13 2.71 9.72 3.30
CA MET A 13 1.39 10.00 3.87
C MET A 13 1.01 8.88 4.84
N VAL A 14 0.49 9.25 6.00
CA VAL A 14 0.19 8.34 7.11
C VAL A 14 -1.20 8.64 7.66
N ALA A 15 -1.95 7.59 7.99
CA ALA A 15 -3.21 7.69 8.70
C ALA A 15 -3.33 6.61 9.78
N HIS A 16 -4.08 6.93 10.84
CA HIS A 16 -4.53 5.95 11.82
C HIS A 16 -5.98 5.58 11.53
N VAL A 17 -6.25 4.28 11.42
CA VAL A 17 -7.56 3.73 11.11
C VAL A 17 -7.97 2.70 12.16
N PRO A 18 -9.27 2.37 12.29
CA PRO A 18 -9.71 1.28 13.15
C PRO A 18 -8.94 -0.02 12.88
N ALA A 19 -8.73 -0.83 13.92
CA ALA A 19 -7.92 -2.05 13.82
C ALA A 19 -8.74 -3.22 13.26
N HIS A 20 -9.00 -3.20 11.96
CA HIS A 20 -9.59 -4.33 11.22
C HIS A 20 -8.89 -4.49 9.86
N PRO A 21 -9.00 -5.67 9.22
CA PRO A 21 -8.59 -5.83 7.83
C PRO A 21 -9.27 -4.79 6.95
N ILE A 22 -8.53 -4.19 6.02
CA ILE A 22 -9.06 -3.19 5.09
C ILE A 22 -8.82 -3.63 3.65
N THR A 23 -9.73 -3.22 2.79
CA THR A 23 -9.63 -3.36 1.34
C THR A 23 -8.76 -2.26 0.73
N PHE A 24 -8.30 -2.47 -0.51
CA PHE A 24 -7.62 -1.42 -1.27
C PHE A 24 -8.51 -0.18 -1.46
N LYS A 25 -9.81 -0.36 -1.65
CA LYS A 25 -10.78 0.74 -1.71
C LYS A 25 -10.80 1.58 -0.44
N GLU A 26 -10.83 0.95 0.73
CA GLU A 26 -10.82 1.65 2.02
C GLU A 26 -9.50 2.36 2.27
N PHE A 27 -8.37 1.73 1.94
CA PHE A 27 -7.06 2.36 2.00
C PHE A 27 -7.00 3.67 1.21
N ARG A 28 -7.45 3.65 -0.06
CA ARG A 28 -7.52 4.86 -0.88
C ARG A 28 -8.44 5.91 -0.27
N LYS A 29 -9.59 5.50 0.26
CA LYS A 29 -10.54 6.40 0.93
C LYS A 29 -9.91 7.10 2.13
N TYR A 30 -9.21 6.36 2.99
CA TYR A 30 -8.57 6.93 4.18
C TYR A 30 -7.45 7.92 3.86
N LEU A 31 -6.74 7.70 2.74
CA LEU A 31 -5.57 8.49 2.34
C LEU A 31 -5.89 9.52 1.25
N GLY A 32 -7.17 9.69 0.87
CA GLY A 32 -7.59 10.66 -0.13
C GLY A 32 -7.09 10.37 -1.56
N ILE A 33 -6.84 9.09 -1.88
CA ILE A 33 -6.30 8.67 -3.18
C ILE A 33 -7.46 8.48 -4.17
N SER A 34 -7.41 9.21 -5.28
CA SER A 34 -8.39 9.08 -6.37
C SER A 34 -8.29 7.72 -7.05
N SER A 35 -9.42 7.12 -7.44
CA SER A 35 -9.43 5.92 -8.29
C SER A 35 -8.88 6.17 -9.69
N ARG A 36 -8.74 7.44 -10.10
CA ARG A 36 -8.12 7.87 -11.36
C ARG A 36 -6.65 8.23 -11.20
N CYS A 37 -6.03 7.99 -10.04
CA CYS A 37 -4.61 8.28 -9.87
C CYS A 37 -3.76 7.40 -10.78
N ASN A 38 -2.70 7.96 -11.35
CA ASN A 38 -1.79 7.25 -12.22
C ASN A 38 -0.70 6.48 -11.45
N LEU A 39 -1.04 5.97 -10.26
CA LEU A 39 -0.10 5.32 -9.33
C LEU A 39 -0.39 3.82 -9.23
N GLN A 40 0.65 3.01 -9.28
CA GLN A 40 0.61 1.61 -8.85
C GLN A 40 1.04 1.50 -7.39
N PHE A 41 0.38 0.63 -6.63
CA PHE A 41 0.63 0.44 -5.21
C PHE A 41 1.20 -0.94 -4.94
N PHE A 42 2.33 -0.95 -4.23
CA PHE A 42 3.08 -2.13 -3.83
C PHE A 42 3.10 -2.22 -2.31
N PHE A 43 2.42 -3.21 -1.76
CA PHE A 43 2.24 -3.35 -0.32
C PHE A 43 3.29 -4.28 0.27
N LYS A 44 3.85 -3.89 1.42
CA LYS A 44 4.76 -4.75 2.18
C LYS A 44 3.99 -5.95 2.73
N THR A 45 4.54 -7.14 2.50
CA THR A 45 4.04 -8.40 3.06
C THR A 45 5.22 -9.30 3.43
N THR A 46 5.01 -10.25 4.31
CA THR A 46 6.03 -11.25 4.67
C THR A 46 6.50 -12.00 3.41
N CYS A 47 7.81 -12.22 3.28
CA CYS A 47 8.37 -13.08 2.24
C CYS A 47 7.95 -14.53 2.45
N GLU A 48 7.50 -15.19 1.38
CA GLU A 48 7.10 -16.61 1.44
C GLU A 48 8.30 -17.54 1.70
N ASP A 49 9.49 -17.15 1.25
CA ASP A 49 10.74 -17.92 1.33
C ASP A 49 11.68 -17.45 2.44
N ALA A 50 11.26 -16.46 3.25
CA ALA A 50 12.08 -15.81 4.28
C ALA A 50 13.44 -15.26 3.77
N SER A 51 13.60 -15.03 2.47
CA SER A 51 14.84 -14.52 1.87
C SER A 51 15.12 -13.05 2.18
N ALA A 52 14.08 -12.30 2.53
CA ALA A 52 14.13 -10.90 2.89
C ALA A 52 13.14 -10.59 4.02
N PRO A 53 13.26 -9.42 4.69
CA PRO A 53 12.33 -9.03 5.75
C PRO A 53 10.89 -8.90 5.24
N TYR A 54 10.71 -8.40 4.02
CA TYR A 54 9.41 -8.27 3.36
C TYR A 54 9.57 -8.32 1.84
N GLN A 55 8.48 -8.65 1.15
CA GLN A 55 8.32 -8.52 -0.30
C GLN A 55 7.27 -7.45 -0.61
N LEU A 56 7.29 -6.97 -1.85
CA LEU A 56 6.34 -5.98 -2.37
C LEU A 56 5.27 -6.67 -3.21
N LEU A 57 4.03 -6.63 -2.73
CA LEU A 57 2.86 -7.18 -3.42
C LEU A 57 2.14 -6.08 -4.20
N LEU A 58 2.08 -6.19 -5.53
CA LEU A 58 1.24 -5.33 -6.35
C LEU A 58 -0.24 -5.63 -6.08
N VAL A 59 -1.01 -4.61 -5.69
CA VAL A 59 -2.46 -4.72 -5.51
C VAL A 59 -3.16 -3.69 -6.40
N ASN A 60 -4.04 -4.16 -7.26
CA ASN A 60 -4.81 -3.34 -8.22
C ASN A 60 -6.32 -3.61 -8.19
N ASP A 61 -6.78 -4.54 -7.35
CA ASP A 61 -8.20 -4.83 -7.14
C ASP A 61 -8.70 -4.10 -5.88
N ASP A 62 -9.73 -3.28 -6.06
CA ASP A 62 -10.39 -2.53 -5.00
C ASP A 62 -10.99 -3.41 -3.90
N SER A 63 -11.36 -4.65 -4.25
CA SER A 63 -11.95 -5.61 -3.32
C SER A 63 -10.91 -6.42 -2.53
N ALA A 64 -9.64 -6.38 -2.95
CA ALA A 64 -8.57 -7.13 -2.30
C ALA A 64 -8.29 -6.60 -0.89
N LEU A 65 -8.19 -7.52 0.07
CA LEU A 65 -7.68 -7.23 1.41
C LEU A 65 -6.19 -6.93 1.35
N LEU A 66 -5.77 -5.90 2.09
CA LEU A 66 -4.38 -5.48 2.11
C LEU A 66 -3.55 -6.29 3.11
N PRO A 67 -2.31 -6.65 2.76
CA PRO A 67 -1.43 -7.36 3.67
C PRO A 67 -1.04 -6.47 4.85
N ILE A 68 -0.90 -7.10 6.02
CA ILE A 68 -0.42 -6.47 7.23
C ILE A 68 1.00 -6.98 7.49
N TYR A 69 1.96 -6.06 7.55
CA TYR A 69 3.35 -6.34 7.89
C TYR A 69 3.69 -5.55 9.16
N GLU A 70 4.18 -6.23 10.20
CA GLU A 70 4.50 -5.63 11.51
C GLU A 70 3.35 -4.80 12.11
N GLY A 71 2.10 -5.27 11.94
CA GLY A 71 0.90 -4.60 12.47
C GLY A 71 0.48 -3.34 11.70
N ARG A 72 1.02 -3.12 10.50
CA ARG A 72 0.76 -1.94 9.66
C ARG A 72 0.48 -2.34 8.22
N VAL A 73 -0.23 -1.47 7.50
CA VAL A 73 -0.34 -1.54 6.04
C VAL A 73 0.60 -0.47 5.47
N THR A 74 1.65 -0.89 4.78
CA THR A 74 2.63 0.05 4.19
C THR A 74 2.71 -0.17 2.70
N ALA A 75 2.51 0.89 1.93
CA ALA A 75 2.65 0.85 0.48
C ALA A 75 3.82 1.71 -0.01
N GLU A 76 4.46 1.26 -1.08
CA GLU A 76 5.24 2.09 -1.97
C GLU A 76 4.42 2.32 -3.24
N CYS A 77 4.56 3.50 -3.86
CA CYS A 77 3.90 3.76 -5.13
C CYS A 77 4.85 4.30 -6.20
N LYS A 78 4.52 3.96 -7.44
CA LYS A 78 5.22 4.40 -8.65
C LYS A 78 4.21 4.97 -9.62
N SER A 79 4.59 6.01 -10.36
CA SER A 79 3.78 6.50 -11.47
C SER A 79 3.80 5.46 -12.60
N LEU A 80 2.65 5.23 -13.24
CA LEU A 80 2.58 4.45 -14.47
C LEU A 80 3.38 5.09 -15.61
N SER A 81 3.66 6.40 -15.53
CA SER A 81 4.54 7.09 -16.48
C SER A 81 6.03 6.77 -16.28
N ASP A 82 6.41 6.26 -15.11
CA ASP A 82 7.80 5.93 -14.77
C ASP A 82 8.13 4.47 -15.12
N SER A 83 7.24 3.81 -15.87
CA SER A 83 7.48 2.50 -16.45
C SER A 83 8.08 2.69 -17.84
N ASP A 84 9.41 2.64 -17.92
CA ASP A 84 10.16 2.53 -19.18
C ASP A 84 9.82 1.22 -19.92
#